data_AF-A0A0C9Y8U7-F1
#
_entry.id   AF-A0A0C9Y8U7-F1
#
_cell.length_a   1.000
_cell.length_b   1.000
_cell.length_c   1.000
_cell.angle_alpha   90.00
_cell.angle_beta   90.00
_cell.angle_gamma   90.00
#
_symmetry.space_group_name_H-M   'P 1'
#
loop_
_entity.id
_entity.type
_entity.pdbx_description
1 polymer ?
#
loop_
_entity_poly.entity_id
_entity_poly.type
_entity_poly.pdbx_seq_one_letter_code
_entity_poly.pdbx_strand_id
1 'polypeptide(L)'
;MSDYYWPMYHPTELHMDYITQIRYSINIDDNPDVLKIEMVNLHQSQPTSEHRTFIPGYYDKYAHYLLWKYYLYISLFKKFNRRRNQKKYKKFWPKLSKYIVFLDNVVEAFIRPCLHIPNDDIANYRSKNFEEYLVTEFLLGFHDPQTIKFFRTRCPKNIEQMDLTDFDWDKHLQRLPEEIAGPKYNYDIDSVPDEDWEEIWDAVEGWYHNQIDIQWVTSWVQWEDDSGNIVGKDSGDVAGSGGGNVAGSGGGNVAGSSATHTAVGFDPSLVS
;
A
#
# COMPACT_ATOMS: atom_id res chain seq x y z
N MET A 1 -0.01 10.78 2.35
CA MET A 1 -0.95 9.67 2.12
C MET A 1 -0.69 8.97 0.78
N SER A 2 -0.62 7.64 0.75
CA SER A 2 -0.35 6.85 -0.46
C SER A 2 -1.46 6.91 -1.53
N ASP A 3 -2.74 7.06 -1.16
CA ASP A 3 -3.86 7.25 -2.11
C ASP A 3 -3.75 8.54 -2.93
N TYR A 4 -2.89 9.50 -2.53
CA TYR A 4 -2.58 10.69 -3.33
C TYR A 4 -2.00 10.33 -4.71
N TYR A 5 -1.26 9.22 -4.80
CA TYR A 5 -0.66 8.77 -6.05
C TYR A 5 -1.66 8.06 -6.97
N TRP A 6 -2.88 7.79 -6.48
CA TRP A 6 -3.87 7.04 -7.23
C TRP A 6 -4.47 7.90 -8.36
N PRO A 7 -4.47 7.41 -9.62
CA PRO A 7 -5.00 8.20 -10.72
C PRO A 7 -6.53 8.34 -10.61
N MET A 8 -7.00 9.60 -10.64
CA MET A 8 -8.44 9.91 -10.64
C MET A 8 -9.14 9.39 -11.90
N TYR A 9 -8.45 9.46 -13.04
CA TYR A 9 -8.98 9.07 -14.35
C TYR A 9 -8.37 7.75 -14.84
N HIS A 10 -9.00 7.15 -15.84
CA HIS A 10 -8.38 6.00 -16.51
C HIS A 10 -7.16 6.47 -17.32
N PRO A 11 -6.01 5.78 -17.20
CA PRO A 11 -4.83 6.12 -17.98
C PRO A 11 -5.10 6.02 -19.49
N THR A 12 -4.60 6.99 -20.25
CA THR A 12 -4.66 6.97 -21.72
C THR A 12 -3.56 6.07 -22.29
N GLU A 13 -3.71 5.63 -23.54
CA GLU A 13 -2.64 4.86 -24.21
C GLU A 13 -1.33 5.66 -24.31
N LEU A 14 -1.41 6.98 -24.53
CA LEU A 14 -0.23 7.86 -24.54
C LEU A 14 0.45 7.93 -23.17
N HIS A 15 -0.31 7.98 -22.08
CA HIS A 15 0.27 7.98 -20.73
C HIS A 15 0.98 6.65 -20.45
N MET A 16 0.36 5.52 -20.81
CA MET A 16 0.98 4.21 -20.69
C MET A 16 2.24 4.11 -21.54
N ASP A 17 2.23 4.66 -22.76
CA ASP A 17 3.42 4.69 -23.62
C ASP A 17 4.59 5.38 -22.91
N TYR A 18 4.40 6.61 -22.42
CA TYR A 18 5.43 7.36 -21.68
C TYR A 18 6.00 6.60 -20.48
N ILE A 19 5.15 6.00 -19.64
CA ILE A 19 5.58 5.21 -18.49
C ILE A 19 6.50 4.08 -18.95
N THR A 20 6.13 3.39 -20.02
CA THR A 20 6.85 2.22 -20.49
C THR A 20 8.14 2.52 -21.26
N GLN A 21 8.49 3.80 -21.44
CA GLN A 21 9.71 4.27 -22.09
C GLN A 21 10.91 4.27 -21.15
N ILE A 22 10.69 4.45 -19.85
CA ILE A 22 11.76 4.56 -18.87
C ILE A 22 11.91 3.25 -18.11
N ARG A 23 13.15 2.80 -17.95
CA ARG A 23 13.52 1.68 -17.10
C ARG A 23 14.56 2.10 -16.08
N TYR A 24 14.18 2.09 -14.82
CA TYR A 24 15.03 2.16 -13.65
C TYR A 24 15.67 0.81 -13.30
N SER A 25 16.92 0.84 -12.87
CA SER A 25 17.64 -0.28 -12.25
C SER A 25 18.31 0.17 -10.96
N ILE A 26 18.49 -0.77 -10.03
CA ILE A 26 19.26 -0.58 -8.79
C ILE A 26 20.61 -1.26 -9.00
N ASN A 27 21.69 -0.53 -8.74
CA ASN A 27 23.02 -1.06 -8.70
C ASN A 27 23.62 -0.80 -7.32
N ILE A 28 24.37 -1.78 -6.81
CA ILE A 28 25.14 -1.64 -5.59
C ILE A 28 26.34 -0.75 -5.92
N ASP A 29 26.53 0.32 -5.14
CA ASP A 29 27.71 1.19 -5.23
C ASP A 29 28.81 0.67 -4.30
N ASP A 30 30.03 1.22 -4.42
CA ASP A 30 31.14 0.88 -3.52
C ASP A 30 30.82 1.24 -2.05
N ASN A 31 29.90 2.18 -1.84
CA ASN A 31 29.38 2.55 -0.53
C ASN A 31 28.10 1.74 -0.20
N PRO A 32 28.13 0.84 0.81
CA PRO A 32 26.97 0.01 1.18
C PRO A 32 25.81 0.80 1.79
N ASP A 33 26.04 2.04 2.23
CA ASP A 33 25.00 2.87 2.86
C ASP A 33 24.09 3.55 1.83
N VAL A 34 24.38 3.40 0.54
CA VAL A 34 23.63 4.01 -0.56
C VAL A 34 23.47 3.03 -1.72
N LEU A 35 22.42 3.22 -2.52
CA LEU A 35 22.17 2.44 -3.74
C LEU A 35 22.12 3.40 -4.91
N LYS A 36 22.74 3.00 -6.02
CA LYS A 36 22.73 3.78 -7.25
C LYS A 36 21.49 3.42 -8.06
N ILE A 37 20.63 4.41 -8.30
CA ILE A 37 19.56 4.27 -9.28
C ILE A 37 20.09 4.73 -10.63
N GLU A 38 19.96 3.86 -11.62
CA GLU A 38 20.18 4.21 -13.02
C GLU A 38 18.87 4.22 -13.78
N MET A 39 18.82 4.96 -14.88
CA MET A 39 17.67 5.00 -15.77
C MET A 39 18.12 4.79 -17.22
N VAL A 40 17.29 4.10 -17.99
CA VAL A 40 17.44 3.90 -19.42
C VAL A 40 16.18 4.40 -20.11
N ASN A 41 16.33 5.22 -21.14
CA ASN A 41 15.23 5.56 -22.04
C ASN A 41 15.23 4.60 -23.23
N LEU A 42 14.24 3.71 -23.28
CA LEU A 42 14.10 2.65 -24.27
C LEU A 42 13.73 3.16 -25.67
N HIS A 43 13.36 4.44 -25.82
CA HIS A 43 13.08 5.06 -27.13
C HIS A 43 14.30 5.73 -27.76
N GLN A 44 15.43 5.79 -27.05
CA GLN A 44 16.69 6.22 -27.67
C GLN A 44 17.14 5.18 -28.72
N SER A 45 17.74 5.64 -29.81
CA SER A 45 18.27 4.74 -30.86
C SER A 45 19.37 3.82 -30.35
N GLN A 46 20.08 4.25 -29.30
CA GLN A 46 21.05 3.47 -28.55
C GLN A 46 20.75 3.69 -27.05
N PRO A 47 19.89 2.88 -26.43
CA PRO A 47 19.56 3.02 -25.02
C PRO A 47 20.81 2.82 -24.17
N THR A 48 21.16 3.83 -23.38
CA THR A 48 22.30 3.78 -22.45
C THR A 48 21.83 3.98 -21.03
N SER A 49 22.46 3.27 -20.09
CA SER A 49 22.20 3.46 -18.66
C SER A 49 22.83 4.78 -18.20
N GLU A 50 21.99 5.66 -17.66
CA GLU A 50 22.41 6.94 -17.11
C GLU A 50 22.22 6.93 -15.60
N HIS A 51 23.21 7.40 -14.85
CA HIS A 51 23.05 7.59 -13.41
C HIS A 51 21.91 8.60 -13.17
N ARG A 52 20.93 8.18 -12.37
CA ARG A 52 19.81 9.03 -12.01
C ARG A 52 20.02 9.70 -10.66
N THR A 53 20.22 8.91 -9.60
CA THR A 53 20.40 9.40 -8.23
C THR A 53 20.97 8.31 -7.32
N PHE A 54 21.27 8.66 -6.08
CA PHE A 54 21.49 7.70 -5.00
C PHE A 54 20.25 7.65 -4.10
N ILE A 55 19.96 6.50 -3.52
CA ILE A 55 18.95 6.34 -2.45
C ILE A 55 19.60 5.71 -1.22
N PRO A 56 19.05 5.89 0.00
CA PRO A 56 19.56 5.23 1.20
C PRO A 56 19.57 3.70 1.08
N GLY A 57 20.66 3.06 1.51
CA GLY A 57 20.82 1.61 1.55
C GLY A 57 19.79 0.88 2.42
N TYR A 58 19.28 1.56 3.45
CA TYR A 58 18.14 1.06 4.25
C TYR A 58 16.92 0.69 3.39
N TYR A 59 16.74 1.32 2.23
CA TYR A 59 15.63 1.03 1.33
C TYR A 59 15.84 -0.16 0.40
N ASP A 60 16.99 -0.84 0.44
CA ASP A 60 17.38 -1.86 -0.55
C ASP A 60 16.30 -2.87 -0.89
N LYS A 61 15.87 -3.65 0.12
CA LYS A 61 14.83 -4.68 -0.07
C LYS A 61 13.49 -4.10 -0.55
N TYR A 62 13.16 -2.89 -0.10
CA TYR A 62 11.89 -2.23 -0.43
C TYR A 62 11.90 -1.67 -1.85
N ALA A 63 13.03 -1.12 -2.29
CA ALA A 63 13.23 -0.59 -3.63
C ALA A 63 13.22 -1.72 -4.67
N HIS A 64 13.90 -2.84 -4.38
CA HIS A 64 13.85 -4.03 -5.23
C HIS A 64 12.43 -4.57 -5.38
N TYR A 65 11.68 -4.69 -4.28
CA TYR A 65 10.27 -5.11 -4.34
C TYR A 65 9.40 -4.12 -5.12
N LEU A 66 9.56 -2.80 -4.89
CA LEU A 66 8.81 -1.77 -5.62
C LEU A 66 9.04 -1.88 -7.12
N LEU A 67 10.29 -1.93 -7.56
CA LEU A 67 10.64 -2.01 -8.98
C LEU A 67 10.20 -3.34 -9.60
N TRP A 68 10.36 -4.45 -8.87
CA TRP A 68 9.82 -5.75 -9.29
C TRP A 68 8.32 -5.66 -9.56
N LYS A 69 7.53 -5.19 -8.60
CA LYS A 69 6.07 -5.07 -8.73
C LYS A 69 5.67 -4.12 -9.87
N TYR A 70 6.37 -3.00 -10.01
CA TYR A 70 6.17 -2.03 -11.08
C TYR A 70 6.38 -2.65 -12.46
N TYR A 71 7.51 -3.34 -12.67
CA TYR A 71 7.78 -4.00 -13.94
C TYR A 71 6.93 -5.24 -14.19
N LEU A 72 6.56 -5.99 -13.15
CA LEU A 72 5.59 -7.08 -13.25
C LEU A 72 4.31 -6.59 -13.90
N TYR A 73 3.79 -5.45 -13.44
CA TYR A 73 2.52 -4.91 -13.95
C TYR A 73 2.66 -4.34 -15.37
N ILE A 74 3.76 -3.64 -15.65
CA ILE A 74 4.07 -3.19 -17.02
C ILE A 74 4.17 -4.38 -17.98
N SER A 75 4.85 -5.46 -17.59
CA SER A 75 5.03 -6.64 -18.42
C SER A 75 3.73 -7.38 -18.65
N LEU A 76 2.88 -7.55 -17.63
CA LEU A 76 1.52 -8.09 -17.79
C LEU A 76 0.71 -7.24 -18.78
N PHE A 77 0.74 -5.91 -18.62
CA PHE A 77 0.07 -5.01 -19.56
C PHE A 77 0.61 -5.20 -20.98
N LYS A 78 1.92 -5.16 -21.21
CA LYS A 78 2.49 -5.35 -22.55
C LYS A 78 2.15 -6.73 -23.15
N LYS A 79 2.30 -7.81 -22.37
CA LYS A 79 2.10 -9.21 -22.81
C LYS A 79 0.65 -9.48 -23.22
N PHE A 80 -0.31 -8.94 -22.48
CA PHE A 80 -1.73 -9.22 -22.68
C PHE A 80 -2.49 -8.10 -23.43
N ASN A 81 -1.84 -7.02 -23.86
CA ASN A 81 -2.50 -5.90 -24.56
C ASN A 81 -3.30 -6.31 -25.79
N ARG A 82 -2.76 -7.19 -26.64
CA ARG A 82 -3.48 -7.69 -27.82
C ARG A 82 -4.71 -8.55 -27.45
N ARG A 83 -4.71 -9.11 -26.24
CA ARG A 83 -5.78 -9.97 -25.71
C ARG A 83 -6.70 -9.25 -24.72
N ARG A 84 -6.50 -7.95 -24.46
CA ARG A 84 -7.23 -7.18 -23.42
C ARG A 84 -8.75 -7.26 -23.48
N ASN A 85 -9.32 -7.50 -24.66
CA ASN A 85 -10.77 -7.61 -24.87
C ASN A 85 -11.32 -9.02 -24.61
N GLN A 86 -10.47 -10.03 -24.44
CA GLN A 86 -10.90 -11.38 -24.09
C GLN A 86 -11.50 -11.41 -22.69
N LYS A 87 -12.49 -12.28 -22.46
CA LYS A 87 -13.24 -12.37 -21.20
C LYS A 87 -12.33 -12.48 -19.97
N LYS A 88 -11.22 -13.23 -20.08
CA LYS A 88 -10.21 -13.41 -19.02
C LYS A 88 -9.65 -12.07 -18.56
N TYR A 89 -9.07 -11.28 -19.47
CA TYR A 89 -8.32 -10.07 -19.09
C TYR A 89 -9.19 -8.82 -18.94
N LYS A 90 -10.34 -8.78 -19.63
CA LYS A 90 -11.17 -7.56 -19.79
C LYS A 90 -11.58 -6.90 -18.47
N LYS A 91 -11.85 -7.69 -17.43
CA LYS A 91 -12.37 -7.17 -16.15
C LYS A 91 -11.27 -6.47 -15.33
N PHE A 92 -10.11 -7.11 -15.23
CA PHE A 92 -8.99 -6.59 -14.43
C PHE A 92 -8.16 -5.54 -15.17
N TRP A 93 -8.17 -5.53 -16.50
CA TRP A 93 -7.38 -4.62 -17.34
C TRP A 93 -7.42 -3.14 -16.92
N PRO A 94 -8.58 -2.49 -16.70
CA PRO A 94 -8.61 -1.08 -16.31
C PRO A 94 -8.01 -0.82 -14.92
N LYS A 95 -8.08 -1.81 -14.02
CA LYS A 95 -7.50 -1.77 -12.67
C LYS A 95 -5.97 -1.90 -12.75
N LEU A 96 -5.46 -2.82 -13.57
CA LEU A 96 -4.02 -2.98 -13.84
C LEU A 96 -3.40 -1.67 -14.35
N SER A 97 -4.00 -1.01 -15.34
CA SER A 97 -3.46 0.27 -15.85
C SER A 97 -3.39 1.34 -14.76
N LYS A 98 -4.40 1.43 -13.88
CA LYS A 98 -4.36 2.39 -12.76
C LYS A 98 -3.25 2.06 -11.77
N TYR A 99 -3.00 0.79 -11.49
CA TYR A 99 -1.88 0.37 -10.64
C TYR A 99 -0.53 0.71 -11.25
N ILE A 100 -0.36 0.60 -12.57
CA ILE A 100 0.89 0.99 -13.24
C ILE A 100 1.16 2.49 -13.04
N VAL A 101 0.17 3.35 -13.32
CA VAL A 101 0.32 4.80 -13.09
C VAL A 101 0.53 5.13 -11.61
N PHE A 102 -0.16 4.44 -10.72
CA PHE A 102 0.03 4.61 -9.28
C PHE A 102 1.47 4.29 -8.85
N LEU A 103 2.02 3.15 -9.30
CA LEU A 103 3.39 2.76 -8.98
C LEU A 103 4.41 3.69 -9.65
N ASP A 104 4.15 4.16 -10.88
CA ASP A 104 4.97 5.17 -11.55
C ASP A 104 5.10 6.45 -10.71
N ASN A 105 3.96 6.94 -10.22
CA ASN A 105 3.90 8.11 -9.33
C ASN A 105 4.66 7.86 -8.01
N VAL A 106 4.59 6.65 -7.44
CA VAL A 106 5.34 6.28 -6.22
C VAL A 106 6.84 6.26 -6.49
N VAL A 107 7.28 5.66 -7.60
CA VAL A 107 8.69 5.61 -8.02
C VAL A 107 9.24 7.03 -8.21
N GLU A 108 8.52 7.89 -8.93
CA GLU A 108 8.92 9.30 -9.12
C GLU A 108 8.97 10.07 -7.80
N ALA A 109 7.97 9.90 -6.93
CA ALA A 109 7.91 10.57 -5.64
C ALA A 109 9.01 10.09 -4.67
N PHE A 110 9.52 8.87 -4.85
CA PHE A 110 10.64 8.34 -4.10
C PHE A 110 11.99 8.83 -4.64
N ILE A 111 12.21 8.73 -5.96
CA ILE A 111 13.49 9.04 -6.61
C ILE A 111 13.75 10.55 -6.69
N ARG A 112 12.74 11.34 -7.09
CA ARG A 112 12.96 12.76 -7.43
C ARG A 112 13.49 13.61 -6.27
N PRO A 113 13.03 13.47 -5.02
CA PRO A 113 13.61 14.21 -3.90
C PRO A 113 15.09 13.92 -3.69
N CYS A 114 15.54 12.69 -3.96
CA CYS A 114 16.93 12.27 -3.75
C CYS A 114 17.92 12.98 -4.69
N LEU A 115 17.45 13.50 -5.85
CA LEU A 115 18.27 14.27 -6.80
C LEU A 115 18.89 15.55 -6.19
N HIS A 116 18.30 16.04 -5.10
CA HIS A 116 18.67 17.31 -4.49
C HIS A 116 19.34 17.14 -3.13
N ILE A 117 19.62 15.90 -2.71
CA ILE A 117 20.25 15.59 -1.44
C ILE A 117 21.75 15.41 -1.68
N PRO A 118 22.62 16.10 -0.92
CA PRO A 118 24.05 15.87 -0.99
C PRO A 118 24.40 14.40 -0.71
N ASN A 119 25.42 13.87 -1.41
CA ASN A 119 25.82 12.47 -1.25
C ASN A 119 26.23 12.12 0.20
N ASP A 120 26.79 13.06 0.95
CA ASP A 120 27.17 12.83 2.35
C ASP A 120 25.94 12.70 3.28
N ASP A 121 24.78 13.22 2.86
CA ASP A 121 23.54 13.22 3.63
C ASP A 121 22.57 12.11 3.21
N ILE A 122 22.72 11.54 2.01
CA ILE A 122 21.74 10.62 1.42
C ILE A 122 21.55 9.35 2.24
N ALA A 123 22.60 8.83 2.89
CA ALA A 123 22.51 7.63 3.73
C ALA A 123 21.50 7.79 4.89
N ASN A 124 21.33 9.00 5.41
CA ASN A 124 20.43 9.31 6.52
C ASN A 124 19.07 9.84 6.06
N TYR A 125 18.86 10.02 4.76
CA TYR A 125 17.61 10.52 4.24
C TYR A 125 16.47 9.51 4.46
N ARG A 126 15.32 10.00 4.91
CA ARG A 126 14.09 9.21 5.07
C ARG A 126 12.97 9.84 4.26
N SER A 127 12.44 9.09 3.29
CA SER A 127 11.31 9.52 2.48
C SER A 127 10.01 9.16 3.19
N LYS A 128 9.43 10.13 3.91
CA LYS A 128 8.14 9.94 4.60
C LYS A 128 7.05 9.40 3.67
N ASN A 129 6.98 9.94 2.46
CA ASN A 129 6.00 9.51 1.46
C ASN A 129 6.18 8.05 1.03
N PHE A 130 7.43 7.61 0.86
CA PHE A 130 7.71 6.23 0.49
C PHE A 130 7.44 5.28 1.65
N GLU A 131 7.75 5.68 2.88
CA GLU A 131 7.44 4.90 4.08
C GLU A 131 5.94 4.74 4.29
N GLU A 132 5.15 5.79 4.09
CA GLU A 132 3.68 5.69 4.11
C GLU A 132 3.17 4.71 3.04
N TYR A 133 3.76 4.71 1.85
CA TYR A 133 3.47 3.71 0.83
C TYR A 133 3.80 2.29 1.31
N LEU A 134 4.98 2.08 1.89
CA LEU A 134 5.41 0.76 2.38
C LEU A 134 4.53 0.25 3.52
N VAL A 135 4.15 1.11 4.47
CA VAL A 135 3.20 0.74 5.54
C VAL A 135 1.84 0.38 4.96
N THR A 136 1.35 1.14 3.97
CA THR A 136 0.06 0.84 3.31
C THR A 136 0.12 -0.48 2.55
N GLU A 137 1.22 -0.72 1.82
CA GLU A 137 1.49 -1.95 1.10
C GLU A 137 1.54 -3.15 2.06
N PHE A 138 2.22 -2.99 3.19
CA PHE A 138 2.32 -4.01 4.23
C PHE A 138 0.96 -4.41 4.81
N LEU A 139 0.19 -3.41 5.27
CA LEU A 139 -1.07 -3.63 5.97
C LEU A 139 -2.17 -4.10 5.03
N LEU A 140 -2.31 -3.42 3.88
CA LEU A 140 -3.45 -3.59 3.00
C LEU A 140 -3.11 -4.36 1.74
N GLY A 141 -1.93 -4.15 1.16
CA GLY A 141 -1.59 -4.63 -0.19
C GLY A 141 -2.41 -3.97 -1.32
N PHE A 142 -3.28 -3.02 -0.95
CA PHE A 142 -4.22 -2.32 -1.81
C PHE A 142 -4.10 -0.82 -1.58
N HIS A 143 -4.07 -0.07 -2.67
CA HIS A 143 -3.88 1.38 -2.64
C HIS A 143 -5.03 2.16 -3.28
N ASP A 144 -6.14 1.47 -3.60
CA ASP A 144 -7.31 2.17 -4.12
C ASP A 144 -7.97 3.02 -3.02
N PRO A 145 -8.53 4.20 -3.35
CA PRO A 145 -9.06 5.13 -2.36
C PRO A 145 -10.20 4.56 -1.51
N GLN A 146 -10.97 3.60 -2.02
CA GLN A 146 -12.09 3.03 -1.28
C GLN A 146 -11.58 2.12 -0.16
N THR A 147 -10.62 1.26 -0.47
CA THR A 147 -9.92 0.41 0.49
C THR A 147 -9.25 1.24 1.58
N ILE A 148 -8.48 2.26 1.19
CA ILE A 148 -7.80 3.12 2.15
C ILE A 148 -8.79 3.91 3.02
N LYS A 149 -9.87 4.43 2.43
CA LYS A 149 -10.94 5.09 3.20
C LYS A 149 -11.58 4.14 4.20
N PHE A 150 -11.87 2.90 3.80
CA PHE A 150 -12.42 1.90 4.70
C PHE A 150 -11.47 1.60 5.86
N PHE A 151 -10.18 1.40 5.59
CA PHE A 151 -9.17 1.25 6.64
C PHE A 151 -9.16 2.43 7.63
N ARG A 152 -9.16 3.67 7.13
CA ARG A 152 -9.17 4.88 7.97
C ARG A 152 -10.41 5.02 8.84
N THR A 153 -11.55 4.48 8.41
CA THR A 153 -12.78 4.50 9.23
C THR A 153 -12.76 3.50 10.37
N ARG A 154 -11.82 2.55 10.38
CA ARG A 154 -11.75 1.46 11.37
C ARG A 154 -10.45 1.47 12.18
N CYS A 155 -9.34 1.98 11.64
CA CYS A 155 -8.08 2.03 12.36
C CYS A 155 -7.94 3.35 13.14
N PRO A 156 -7.83 3.32 14.48
CA PRO A 156 -7.69 4.53 15.28
C PRO A 156 -6.32 5.22 15.11
N LYS A 157 -5.27 4.46 14.75
CA LYS A 157 -3.93 5.00 14.49
C LYS A 157 -3.84 5.52 13.05
N ASN A 158 -3.37 6.76 12.88
CA ASN A 158 -3.11 7.31 11.55
C ASN A 158 -1.89 6.62 10.92
N ILE A 159 -2.04 6.12 9.69
CA ILE A 159 -0.99 5.46 8.92
C ILE A 159 0.26 6.34 8.73
N GLU A 160 0.08 7.66 8.65
CA GLU A 160 1.14 8.66 8.48
C GLU A 160 2.02 8.83 9.73
N GLN A 161 1.62 8.20 10.84
CA GLN A 161 2.32 8.20 12.13
C GLN A 161 2.86 6.81 12.48
N MET A 162 2.72 5.83 11.59
CA MET A 162 3.26 4.48 11.81
C MET A 162 4.72 4.43 11.34
N ASP A 163 5.58 3.76 12.12
CA ASP A 163 6.98 3.58 11.77
C ASP A 163 7.14 2.28 10.98
N LEU A 164 7.92 2.32 9.89
CA LEU A 164 8.19 1.14 9.07
C LEU A 164 8.87 0.01 9.88
N THR A 165 9.61 0.35 10.94
CA THR A 165 10.30 -0.60 11.82
C THR A 165 9.35 -1.45 12.67
N ASP A 166 8.08 -1.06 12.81
CA ASP A 166 7.06 -1.84 13.51
C ASP A 166 6.61 -3.08 12.71
N PHE A 167 7.02 -3.20 11.43
CA PHE A 167 6.48 -4.17 10.48
C PHE A 167 7.52 -5.18 9.99
N ASP A 168 7.13 -6.46 10.02
CA ASP A 168 7.97 -7.60 9.59
C ASP A 168 7.82 -7.84 8.08
N TRP A 169 8.57 -7.08 7.29
CA TRP A 169 8.49 -7.12 5.83
C TRP A 169 8.63 -8.53 5.24
N ASP A 170 9.44 -9.40 5.87
CA ASP A 170 9.64 -10.76 5.37
C ASP A 170 8.37 -11.60 5.52
N LYS A 171 7.61 -11.42 6.62
CA LYS A 171 6.27 -12.01 6.75
C LYS A 171 5.28 -11.47 5.73
N HIS A 172 5.39 -10.20 5.34
CA HIS A 172 4.54 -9.67 4.28
C HIS A 172 4.84 -10.36 2.95
N LEU A 173 6.11 -10.51 2.58
CA LEU A 173 6.49 -11.24 1.36
C LEU A 173 6.01 -12.69 1.37
N GLN A 174 6.04 -13.37 2.52
CA GLN A 174 5.51 -14.74 2.68
C GLN A 174 3.98 -14.83 2.56
N ARG A 175 3.26 -13.72 2.78
CA ARG A 175 1.80 -13.66 2.64
C ARG A 175 1.37 -13.47 1.18
N LEU A 176 2.23 -12.92 0.33
CA LEU A 176 1.93 -12.71 -1.08
C LEU A 176 1.97 -14.04 -1.85
N PRO A 177 1.18 -14.19 -2.93
CA PRO A 177 1.40 -15.26 -3.90
C PRO A 177 2.85 -15.26 -4.38
N GLU A 178 3.43 -16.46 -4.53
CA GLU A 178 4.84 -16.65 -4.88
C GLU A 178 5.21 -15.93 -6.19
N GLU A 179 4.27 -15.90 -7.14
CA GLU A 179 4.38 -15.26 -8.44
C GLU A 179 4.52 -13.73 -8.34
N ILE A 180 4.01 -13.13 -7.27
CA ILE A 180 3.98 -11.67 -7.06
C ILE A 180 5.10 -11.23 -6.12
N ALA A 181 5.50 -12.07 -5.17
CA ALA A 181 6.44 -11.70 -4.11
C ALA A 181 7.82 -11.28 -4.65
N GLY A 182 8.28 -11.91 -5.74
CA GLY A 182 9.54 -11.59 -6.42
C GLY A 182 10.70 -12.58 -6.25
N PRO A 183 10.92 -13.24 -5.08
CA PRO A 183 12.04 -14.16 -4.89
C PRO A 183 12.13 -15.30 -5.91
N LYS A 184 10.99 -15.84 -6.38
CA LYS A 184 10.95 -16.89 -7.42
C LYS A 184 11.72 -16.51 -8.68
N TYR A 185 11.75 -15.21 -9.01
CA TYR A 185 12.40 -14.66 -10.20
C TYR A 185 13.58 -13.75 -9.84
N ASN A 186 14.11 -13.86 -8.62
CA ASN A 186 15.21 -13.02 -8.12
C ASN A 186 14.99 -11.50 -8.34
N TYR A 187 13.73 -11.05 -8.27
CA TYR A 187 13.33 -9.66 -8.55
C TYR A 187 13.73 -9.13 -9.95
N ASP A 188 14.04 -10.00 -10.91
CA ASP A 188 14.38 -9.64 -12.29
C ASP A 188 13.24 -10.04 -13.23
N ILE A 189 12.59 -9.04 -13.83
CA ILE A 189 11.48 -9.24 -14.76
C ILE A 189 11.90 -9.96 -16.04
N ASP A 190 13.16 -9.83 -16.45
CA ASP A 190 13.67 -10.48 -17.67
C ASP A 190 13.93 -11.97 -17.44
N SER A 191 13.91 -12.44 -16.18
CA SER A 191 14.06 -13.85 -15.82
C SER A 191 12.74 -14.64 -15.83
N VAL A 192 11.59 -13.97 -16.01
CA VAL A 192 10.27 -14.62 -16.00
C VAL A 192 10.07 -15.50 -17.25
N PRO A 193 9.86 -16.81 -17.11
CA PRO A 193 9.60 -17.71 -18.23
C PRO A 193 8.30 -17.36 -18.98
N ASP A 194 8.25 -17.72 -20.26
CA ASP A 194 7.09 -17.39 -21.10
C ASP A 194 5.81 -18.13 -20.69
N GLU A 195 5.97 -19.33 -20.13
CA GLU A 195 4.91 -20.19 -19.59
C GLU A 195 4.25 -19.64 -18.33
N ASP A 196 4.97 -18.84 -17.52
CA ASP A 196 4.51 -18.39 -16.20
C ASP A 196 3.55 -17.18 -16.30
N TRP A 197 3.49 -16.48 -17.43
CA TRP A 197 2.73 -15.21 -17.54
C TRP A 197 1.23 -15.34 -17.29
N GLU A 198 0.60 -16.46 -17.68
CA GLU A 198 -0.82 -16.68 -17.41
C GLU A 198 -1.07 -16.93 -15.92
N GLU A 199 -0.19 -17.67 -15.26
CA GLU A 199 -0.26 -17.96 -13.83
C GLU A 199 -0.03 -16.68 -13.01
N ILE A 200 0.98 -15.88 -13.39
CA ILE A 200 1.23 -14.56 -12.79
C ILE A 200 0.00 -13.66 -12.96
N TRP A 201 -0.63 -13.64 -14.14
CA TRP A 201 -1.85 -12.85 -14.34
C TRP A 201 -2.94 -13.28 -13.35
N ASP A 202 -3.19 -14.59 -13.25
CA ASP A 202 -4.24 -15.15 -12.39
C ASP A 202 -3.93 -14.86 -10.91
N ALA A 203 -2.66 -14.94 -10.49
CA ALA A 203 -2.21 -14.57 -9.16
C ALA A 203 -2.45 -13.08 -8.86
N VAL A 204 -2.04 -12.18 -9.76
CA VAL A 204 -2.23 -10.72 -9.58
C VAL A 204 -3.70 -10.34 -9.57
N GLU A 205 -4.49 -10.87 -10.51
CA GLU A 205 -5.92 -10.64 -10.56
C GLU A 205 -6.60 -11.18 -9.29
N GLY A 206 -6.24 -12.39 -8.85
CA GLY A 206 -6.73 -13.01 -7.62
C GLY A 206 -6.42 -12.19 -6.38
N TRP A 207 -5.17 -11.74 -6.23
CA TRP A 207 -4.75 -10.86 -5.15
C TRP A 207 -5.63 -9.61 -5.07
N TYR A 208 -5.89 -8.96 -6.21
CA TYR A 208 -6.72 -7.76 -6.28
C TYR A 208 -8.23 -7.98 -6.24
N HIS A 209 -8.69 -9.24 -6.26
CA HIS A 209 -10.08 -9.61 -5.99
C HIS A 209 -10.33 -9.93 -4.51
N ASN A 210 -9.27 -10.16 -3.74
CA ASN A 210 -9.39 -10.41 -2.30
C ASN A 210 -9.89 -9.16 -1.56
N GLN A 211 -10.61 -9.40 -0.49
CA GLN A 211 -10.95 -8.35 0.48
C GLN A 211 -9.77 -8.11 1.41
N ILE A 212 -9.81 -7.00 2.15
CA ILE A 212 -8.84 -6.74 3.21
C ILE A 212 -8.87 -7.90 4.19
N ASP A 213 -7.71 -8.48 4.45
CA ASP A 213 -7.52 -9.50 5.47
C ASP A 213 -7.50 -8.84 6.85
N ILE A 214 -8.66 -8.77 7.48
CA ILE A 214 -8.82 -8.14 8.80
C ILE A 214 -7.98 -8.87 9.85
N GLN A 215 -7.80 -10.20 9.74
CA GLN A 215 -6.97 -10.96 10.68
C GLN A 215 -5.50 -10.55 10.56
N TRP A 216 -5.01 -10.39 9.33
CA TRP A 216 -3.68 -9.82 9.11
C TRP A 216 -3.57 -8.42 9.72
N VAL A 217 -4.46 -7.50 9.36
CA VAL A 217 -4.39 -6.11 9.83
C VAL A 217 -4.40 -6.02 11.36
N THR A 218 -5.31 -6.76 12.02
CA THR A 218 -5.43 -6.78 13.49
C THR A 218 -4.24 -7.41 14.21
N SER A 219 -3.42 -8.20 13.52
CA SER A 219 -2.16 -8.71 14.09
C SER A 219 -1.07 -7.64 14.21
N TRP A 220 -1.22 -6.52 13.51
CA TRP A 220 -0.24 -5.43 13.46
C TRP A 220 -0.74 -4.13 14.08
N VAL A 221 -2.03 -3.82 13.94
CA VAL A 221 -2.62 -2.56 14.40
C VAL A 221 -3.99 -2.80 15.05
N GLN A 222 -4.45 -1.82 15.84
CA GLN A 222 -5.82 -1.79 16.34
C GLN A 222 -6.83 -1.59 15.20
N TRP A 223 -8.04 -2.10 15.39
CA TRP A 223 -9.13 -2.07 14.43
C TRP A 223 -10.49 -2.01 15.14
N GLU A 224 -11.40 -1.18 14.66
CA GLU A 224 -12.78 -1.08 15.14
C GLU A 224 -13.68 -2.06 14.37
N ASP A 225 -14.26 -3.01 15.09
CA ASP A 225 -15.21 -3.97 14.52
C ASP A 225 -16.58 -3.31 14.22
N ASP A 226 -17.51 -4.07 13.63
CA ASP A 226 -18.84 -3.56 13.28
C ASP A 226 -19.72 -3.20 14.50
N SER A 227 -19.31 -3.61 15.70
CA SER A 227 -19.99 -3.29 16.96
C SER A 227 -19.39 -2.07 17.67
N GLY A 228 -18.35 -1.46 17.10
CA GLY A 228 -17.63 -0.32 17.69
C GLY A 228 -16.58 -0.71 18.73
N ASN A 229 -16.21 -2.00 18.83
CA ASN A 229 -15.17 -2.44 19.75
C ASN A 229 -13.79 -2.39 19.08
N ILE A 230 -12.78 -1.97 19.82
CA ILE A 230 -11.39 -2.00 19.36
C ILE A 230 -10.80 -3.39 19.60
N VAL A 231 -10.31 -4.02 18.54
CA VAL A 231 -9.63 -5.32 18.53
C VAL A 231 -8.23 -5.19 17.92
N GLY A 232 -7.37 -6.17 18.15
CA GLY A 232 -6.02 -6.23 17.55
C GLY A 232 -4.89 -5.87 18.51
N LYS A 233 -3.69 -5.71 17.97
CA LYS A 233 -2.47 -5.53 18.77
C LYS A 233 -2.42 -4.14 19.42
N ASP A 234 -2.47 -4.12 20.75
CA ASP A 234 -2.06 -2.96 21.54
C ASP A 234 -0.55 -2.78 21.40
N SER A 235 -0.14 -1.76 20.65
CA SER A 235 1.22 -1.24 20.70
C SER A 235 1.30 -0.44 21.99
N GLY A 236 1.57 -1.10 23.11
CA GLY A 236 1.63 -0.48 24.42
C GLY A 236 2.74 0.56 24.51
N ASP A 237 2.41 1.80 24.16
CA ASP A 237 3.04 3.02 24.66
C ASP A 237 1.96 3.89 25.31
N VAL A 238 1.48 3.43 26.47
CA VAL A 238 0.83 4.31 27.44
C VAL A 238 1.75 4.39 28.65
N ALA A 239 2.77 5.24 28.52
CA ALA A 239 3.36 5.88 29.68
C ALA A 239 2.33 6.88 30.24
N GLY A 240 1.54 6.43 31.21
CA GLY A 240 0.95 7.26 32.26
C GLY A 240 -0.36 8.00 31.95
N SER A 241 -1.48 7.37 32.29
CA SER A 241 -2.58 7.92 33.11
C SER A 241 -3.64 6.81 33.21
N GLY A 242 -3.72 6.04 34.29
CA GLY A 242 -4.10 6.53 35.60
C GLY A 242 -5.62 6.66 35.70
N GLY A 243 -6.33 5.54 35.91
CA GLY A 243 -7.77 5.58 36.16
C GLY A 243 -8.48 4.26 35.88
N GLY A 244 -8.20 3.24 36.68
CA GLY A 244 -9.04 2.04 36.71
C GLY A 244 -10.45 2.40 37.17
N ASN A 245 -11.45 1.74 36.58
CA ASN A 245 -12.69 1.51 37.29
C ASN A 245 -12.99 0.01 37.31
N VAL A 246 -12.85 -0.49 38.52
CA VAL A 246 -13.13 -1.83 39.01
C VAL A 246 -14.63 -2.12 38.87
N ALA A 247 -14.93 -3.35 38.47
CA ALA A 247 -16.25 -3.93 38.53
C ALA A 247 -16.78 -3.92 39.99
N GLY A 248 -17.93 -3.28 40.19
CA GLY A 248 -18.68 -3.32 41.44
C GLY A 248 -20.03 -3.98 41.23
N SER A 249 -20.08 -5.30 41.37
CA SER A 249 -21.30 -6.04 41.68
C SER A 249 -21.71 -5.75 43.13
N GLY A 250 -22.96 -5.38 43.36
CA GLY A 250 -23.50 -5.16 44.71
C GLY A 250 -24.98 -4.80 44.66
N GLY A 251 -25.83 -5.80 44.83
CA GLY A 251 -27.28 -5.63 44.94
C GLY A 251 -27.71 -4.92 46.23
N GLY A 252 -28.87 -4.27 46.17
CA GLY A 252 -29.52 -3.66 47.33
C GLY A 252 -30.82 -2.96 46.95
N ASN A 253 -31.95 -3.66 47.10
CA ASN A 253 -33.29 -3.07 47.09
C ASN A 253 -33.47 -2.11 48.27
N VAL A 254 -33.99 -0.89 48.03
CA VAL A 254 -34.85 -0.16 48.99
C VAL A 254 -35.92 0.64 48.22
N ALA A 255 -37.15 0.53 48.69
CA ALA A 255 -38.37 1.13 48.16
C ALA A 255 -38.59 2.59 48.62
N GLY A 256 -39.47 3.29 47.90
CA GLY A 256 -40.10 4.55 48.31
C GLY A 256 -40.18 5.55 47.14
N SER A 257 -41.26 5.60 46.36
CA SER A 257 -42.57 6.17 46.68
C SER A 257 -42.79 7.50 45.93
N SER A 258 -43.85 7.48 45.12
CA SER A 258 -44.78 8.59 44.83
C SER A 258 -44.57 9.43 43.57
N ALA A 259 -45.59 9.30 42.70
CA ALA A 259 -46.32 10.35 41.98
C ALA A 259 -45.53 11.20 40.96
N THR A 260 -46.00 11.50 39.75
CA THR A 260 -47.36 11.64 39.21
C THR A 260 -47.26 11.84 37.69
N HIS A 261 -48.32 11.48 36.95
CA HIS A 261 -48.79 11.96 35.63
C HIS A 261 -47.86 12.91 34.81
N THR A 262 -47.68 12.74 33.50
CA THR A 262 -48.69 13.04 32.48
C THR A 262 -48.23 12.52 31.10
N ALA A 263 -49.17 12.01 30.30
CA ALA A 263 -48.99 11.64 28.91
C ALA A 263 -49.47 12.76 27.99
N VAL A 264 -48.68 13.14 26.97
CA VAL A 264 -49.06 13.73 25.65
C VAL A 264 -47.76 13.66 24.82
N GLY A 265 -47.64 13.31 23.54
CA GLY A 265 -48.54 13.15 22.40
C GLY A 265 -47.69 13.50 21.18
N PHE A 266 -47.73 12.65 20.15
CA PHE A 266 -46.99 12.76 18.90
C PHE A 266 -47.66 13.79 17.97
N ASP A 267 -46.90 14.66 17.30
CA ASP A 267 -47.34 15.31 16.04
C ASP A 267 -46.11 15.66 15.17
N PRO A 268 -45.94 15.04 13.99
CA PRO A 268 -44.96 15.40 12.99
C PRO A 268 -45.66 16.14 11.84
N SER A 269 -45.68 17.46 11.89
CA SER A 269 -45.94 18.29 10.71
C SER A 269 -45.29 19.67 10.89
N LEU A 270 -44.77 20.22 9.77
CA LEU A 270 -44.15 21.55 9.60
C LEU A 270 -42.61 21.59 9.66
N VAL A 271 -41.96 21.29 8.54
CA VAL A 271 -40.97 22.21 7.95
C VAL A 271 -41.17 22.19 6.43
N SER A 272 -41.60 23.34 5.92
CA SER A 272 -41.66 23.75 4.52
C SER A 272 -40.28 24.00 3.92
#